data_AF-A0A7Y7PR29-F1
#
_entry.id   AF-A0A7Y7PR29-F1
#
_cell.length_a   1.000
_cell.length_b   1.000
_cell.length_c   1.000
_cell.angle_alpha   90.00
_cell.angle_beta   90.00
_cell.angle_gamma   90.00
#
_symmetry.space_group_name_H-M   'P 1'
#
loop_
_entity.id
_entity.type
_entity.pdbx_description
1 polymer ?
#
loop_
_entity_poly.entity_id
_entity_poly.type
_entity_poly.pdbx_seq_one_letter_code
_entity_poly.pdbx_strand_id
1 'polypeptide(L)'
;MRAFLFVPALAATLISGCSEAQTNQSEGSSMASETTGQSEQDGKKGKKGKATDIANLTQVGKMDEVPESSGLALTGENGTFFTHGDDGNQPILYKIDTEGEVLARIEVAVKSQDWESVTRDNTGNVYIGDVGNNNNDRKNLVIYRLNPLNPQIVQEIKLKYPDQTEFAPKKKDRNFDCEATLWHDGQVYLFTKDRGRGETSKVYTVPDQPGSYTAQLRTKLAIPGQVTDAALSPDGRRLVLLAREEMFVFEGENLAAILKAKPTQISLKGAGQTEGAVFTSNQTLYISTEQGRFYTYQFE
;
A
#
# COMPACT_ATOMS: atom_id res chain seq x y z
N MET A 1 -37.68 23.15 -52.61
CA MET A 1 -36.49 23.19 -53.48
C MET A 1 -35.50 22.17 -52.96
N ARG A 2 -35.09 21.24 -53.82
CA ARG A 2 -34.11 20.17 -53.56
C ARG A 2 -32.69 20.75 -53.63
N ALA A 3 -31.79 20.30 -52.76
CA ALA A 3 -30.39 20.12 -53.08
C ALA A 3 -29.79 19.03 -52.16
N PHE A 4 -29.62 17.85 -52.74
CA PHE A 4 -28.81 16.76 -52.20
C PHE A 4 -27.34 17.06 -52.48
N LEU A 5 -26.45 16.81 -51.52
CA LEU A 5 -25.04 16.58 -51.79
C LEU A 5 -24.56 15.35 -51.00
N PHE A 6 -24.19 14.35 -51.80
CA PHE A 6 -23.56 13.08 -51.45
C PHE A 6 -22.09 13.29 -51.05
N VAL A 7 -21.60 12.55 -50.06
CA VAL A 7 -20.17 12.25 -49.88
C VAL A 7 -20.06 10.76 -49.49
N PRO A 8 -19.14 9.98 -50.11
CA PRO A 8 -19.19 8.51 -50.07
C PRO A 8 -18.51 7.91 -48.83
N ALA A 9 -19.02 6.74 -48.45
CA ALA A 9 -18.44 5.84 -47.46
C ALA A 9 -17.20 5.12 -48.01
N LEU A 10 -16.17 4.97 -47.17
CA LEU A 10 -15.06 4.03 -47.39
C LEU A 10 -15.07 3.00 -46.26
N ALA A 11 -15.51 1.79 -46.58
CA ALA A 11 -15.42 0.62 -45.72
C ALA A 11 -14.12 -0.11 -46.04
N ALA A 12 -13.28 -0.36 -45.03
CA ALA A 12 -12.13 -1.26 -45.13
C ALA A 12 -12.38 -2.46 -44.21
N THR A 13 -12.72 -3.58 -44.82
CA THR A 13 -12.75 -4.91 -44.21
C THR A 13 -11.33 -5.46 -44.09
N LEU A 14 -10.94 -5.91 -42.90
CA LEU A 14 -9.80 -6.82 -42.73
C LEU A 14 -10.34 -8.16 -42.21
N ILE A 15 -10.18 -9.21 -43.03
CA ILE A 15 -10.50 -10.59 -42.70
C ILE A 15 -9.16 -11.35 -42.66
N SER A 16 -9.01 -12.11 -41.57
CA SER A 16 -8.26 -13.35 -41.32
C SER A 16 -6.97 -13.68 -42.07
N GLY A 17 -5.99 -14.16 -41.29
CA GLY A 17 -4.90 -15.00 -41.77
C GLY A 17 -4.14 -15.67 -40.63
N CYS A 18 -4.63 -16.82 -40.15
CA CYS A 18 -3.81 -17.79 -39.43
C CYS A 18 -2.71 -18.31 -40.36
N SER A 19 -1.49 -18.47 -39.85
CA SER A 19 -0.42 -19.17 -40.56
C SER A 19 0.31 -20.11 -39.60
N GLU A 20 -0.10 -21.37 -39.60
CA GLU A 20 0.75 -22.51 -39.27
C GLU A 20 1.35 -23.05 -40.58
N ALA A 21 2.66 -23.24 -40.61
CA ALA A 21 3.40 -24.10 -41.55
C ALA A 21 4.88 -24.06 -41.17
N GLN A 22 5.70 -25.09 -41.28
CA GLN A 22 5.55 -26.53 -41.47
C GLN A 22 6.96 -27.08 -41.18
N THR A 23 7.01 -28.23 -40.54
CA THR A 23 8.18 -29.10 -40.45
C THR A 23 8.68 -29.53 -41.83
N ASN A 24 10.00 -29.61 -42.01
CA ASN A 24 10.60 -30.53 -42.97
C ASN A 24 11.82 -31.21 -42.34
N GLN A 25 11.82 -32.54 -42.41
CA GLN A 25 12.91 -33.43 -42.04
C GLN A 25 13.87 -33.61 -43.23
N SER A 26 15.12 -33.97 -42.94
CA SER A 26 15.77 -35.09 -43.64
C SER A 26 16.93 -35.68 -42.82
N GLU A 27 16.80 -37.00 -42.53
CA GLU A 27 17.81 -38.08 -42.62
C GLU A 27 19.11 -37.99 -41.80
N GLY A 28 19.59 -39.02 -41.09
CA GLY A 28 19.20 -40.41 -40.93
C GLY A 28 20.31 -41.21 -40.22
N SER A 29 20.02 -42.49 -39.88
CA SER A 29 20.94 -43.55 -39.40
C SER A 29 21.35 -43.50 -37.91
N SER A 30 21.32 -44.54 -37.07
CA SER A 30 20.91 -45.95 -37.17
C SER A 30 20.88 -46.61 -35.76
N MET A 31 20.24 -47.78 -35.69
CA MET A 31 20.48 -48.94 -34.80
C MET A 31 20.02 -48.97 -33.32
N ALA A 32 19.11 -49.92 -33.08
CA ALA A 32 19.08 -50.97 -32.03
C ALA A 32 18.99 -50.52 -30.55
N SER A 33 17.83 -50.78 -29.91
CA SER A 33 17.58 -51.96 -29.05
C SER A 33 18.14 -51.80 -27.64
N GLU A 34 17.28 -51.58 -26.65
CA GLU A 34 17.10 -52.51 -25.52
C GLU A 34 16.03 -52.03 -24.54
N THR A 35 15.48 -53.03 -23.86
CA THR A 35 14.29 -53.05 -23.04
C THR A 35 14.63 -52.79 -21.56
N THR A 36 13.59 -52.39 -20.81
CA THR A 36 13.41 -52.56 -19.35
C THR A 36 14.18 -51.68 -18.36
N GLY A 37 13.41 -51.06 -17.46
CA GLY A 37 13.90 -50.52 -16.18
C GLY A 37 12.92 -49.53 -15.56
N GLN A 38 11.97 -50.02 -14.77
CA GLN A 38 11.26 -49.20 -13.78
C GLN A 38 12.27 -48.67 -12.76
N SER A 39 12.17 -47.41 -12.36
CA SER A 39 12.60 -46.98 -11.04
C SER A 39 11.68 -45.89 -10.48
N GLU A 40 11.43 -46.06 -9.18
CA GLU A 40 10.52 -45.34 -8.33
C GLU A 40 11.04 -43.93 -7.94
N GLN A 41 10.07 -43.11 -7.53
CA GLN A 41 10.10 -41.97 -6.60
C GLN A 41 11.44 -41.30 -6.27
N ASP A 42 11.44 -39.96 -6.39
CA ASP A 42 11.80 -39.13 -5.24
C ASP A 42 11.05 -37.79 -5.26
N GLY A 43 9.96 -37.75 -4.48
CA GLY A 43 9.20 -36.54 -4.18
C GLY A 43 9.97 -35.68 -3.18
N LYS A 44 10.64 -34.64 -3.68
CA LYS A 44 11.33 -33.64 -2.86
C LYS A 44 10.29 -32.75 -2.17
N LYS A 45 9.81 -33.18 -0.99
CA LYS A 45 9.01 -32.32 -0.09
C LYS A 45 9.84 -31.09 0.28
N GLY A 46 9.38 -29.93 -0.18
CA GLY A 46 9.92 -28.64 0.22
C GLY A 46 9.87 -28.49 1.74
N LYS A 47 11.03 -28.17 2.34
CA LYS A 47 11.12 -27.70 3.72
C LYS A 47 10.27 -26.43 3.84
N LYS A 48 9.12 -26.50 4.52
CA LYS A 48 8.46 -25.31 5.07
C LYS A 48 9.48 -24.65 6.01
N GLY A 49 9.94 -23.46 5.65
CA GLY A 49 10.82 -22.66 6.51
C GLY A 49 10.14 -22.47 7.86
N LYS A 50 10.86 -22.78 8.93
CA LYS A 50 10.43 -22.50 10.30
C LYS A 50 10.34 -20.97 10.42
N ALA A 51 9.18 -20.43 10.78
CA ALA A 51 9.05 -19.01 11.05
C ALA A 51 10.11 -18.61 12.09
N THR A 52 10.86 -17.55 11.82
CA THR A 52 11.74 -16.94 12.80
C THR A 52 10.85 -16.29 13.84
N ASP A 53 10.90 -16.76 15.09
CA ASP A 53 10.16 -16.16 16.19
C ASP A 53 10.71 -14.74 16.43
N ILE A 54 9.98 -13.73 15.94
CA ILE A 54 10.26 -12.31 16.21
C ILE A 54 9.63 -11.99 17.57
N ALA A 55 10.43 -11.49 18.52
CA ALA A 55 9.95 -11.19 19.87
C ALA A 55 8.73 -10.25 19.82
N ASN A 56 7.72 -10.58 20.62
CA ASN A 56 6.45 -9.86 20.76
C ASN A 56 5.56 -9.79 19.50
N LEU A 57 5.98 -10.39 18.38
CA LEU A 57 5.18 -10.48 17.15
C LEU A 57 4.49 -11.84 17.06
N THR A 58 3.16 -11.84 16.97
CA THR A 58 2.34 -13.05 16.83
C THR A 58 1.50 -12.96 15.58
N GLN A 59 1.60 -13.95 14.68
CA GLN A 59 0.68 -14.04 13.54
C GLN A 59 -0.70 -14.46 14.07
N VAL A 60 -1.71 -13.64 13.81
CA VAL A 60 -3.10 -13.87 14.25
C VAL A 60 -4.00 -14.34 13.12
N GLY A 61 -3.61 -14.10 11.86
CA GLY A 61 -4.35 -14.63 10.73
C GLY A 61 -3.78 -14.23 9.36
N LYS A 62 -4.64 -14.17 8.35
CA LYS A 62 -4.28 -13.85 6.97
C LYS A 62 -5.50 -13.36 6.18
N MET A 63 -5.34 -12.26 5.43
CA MET A 63 -6.31 -11.72 4.49
C MET A 63 -6.16 -12.40 3.13
N ASP A 64 -6.96 -13.42 2.85
CA ASP A 64 -6.90 -14.13 1.56
C ASP A 64 -7.69 -13.42 0.44
N GLU A 65 -8.61 -12.53 0.79
CA GLU A 65 -9.51 -11.86 -0.15
C GLU A 65 -9.15 -10.39 -0.45
N VAL A 66 -8.10 -9.87 0.20
CA VAL A 66 -7.58 -8.51 -0.03
C VAL A 66 -6.34 -8.62 -0.93
N PRO A 67 -6.37 -8.10 -2.16
CA PRO A 67 -5.24 -8.19 -3.08
C PRO A 67 -4.17 -7.19 -2.63
N GLU A 68 -3.01 -7.68 -2.21
CA GLU A 68 -1.87 -6.83 -1.81
C GLU A 68 -2.28 -5.77 -0.78
N SER A 69 -2.63 -6.21 0.44
CA SER A 69 -3.11 -5.30 1.50
C SER A 69 -2.11 -4.16 1.75
N SER A 70 -2.62 -2.94 1.69
CA SER A 70 -1.89 -1.69 1.95
C SER A 70 -2.73 -0.80 2.88
N GLY A 71 -2.13 -0.31 3.96
CA GLY A 71 -2.76 0.49 5.01
C GLY A 71 -3.69 -0.27 5.97
N LEU A 72 -3.80 0.22 7.21
CA LEU A 72 -4.77 -0.23 8.21
C LEU A 72 -5.36 0.94 9.03
N ALA A 73 -6.67 0.89 9.27
CA ALA A 73 -7.34 1.82 10.18
C ALA A 73 -8.39 1.10 11.04
N LEU A 74 -8.73 1.63 12.22
CA LEU A 74 -9.87 1.13 12.98
C LEU A 74 -11.18 1.52 12.28
N THR A 75 -12.20 0.67 12.36
CA THR A 75 -13.56 1.08 11.92
C THR A 75 -14.28 1.92 12.98
N GLY A 76 -13.89 1.76 14.24
CA GLY A 76 -14.61 2.22 15.43
C GLY A 76 -15.46 1.13 16.11
N GLU A 77 -15.66 0.00 15.44
CA GLU A 77 -16.23 -1.22 16.04
C GLU A 77 -15.10 -2.12 16.55
N ASN A 78 -15.25 -2.63 17.77
CA ASN A 78 -14.23 -3.47 18.41
C ASN A 78 -13.85 -4.67 17.54
N GLY A 79 -12.55 -4.89 17.39
CA GLY A 79 -12.00 -6.04 16.66
C GLY A 79 -12.20 -5.98 15.16
N THR A 80 -12.46 -4.80 14.57
CA THR A 80 -12.56 -4.67 13.12
C THR A 80 -11.73 -3.52 12.58
N PHE A 81 -11.20 -3.74 11.38
CA PHE A 81 -10.26 -2.85 10.71
C PHE A 81 -10.73 -2.54 9.29
N PHE A 82 -10.32 -1.40 8.78
CA PHE A 82 -10.33 -1.07 7.37
C PHE A 82 -8.94 -1.28 6.77
N THR A 83 -8.91 -1.83 5.56
CA THR A 83 -7.71 -1.91 4.68
C THR A 83 -8.14 -1.75 3.23
N HIS A 84 -7.19 -1.60 2.32
CA HIS A 84 -7.42 -1.62 0.88
C HIS A 84 -6.38 -2.48 0.18
N GLY A 85 -6.62 -2.78 -1.10
CA GLY A 85 -5.56 -3.33 -1.96
C GLY A 85 -4.67 -2.22 -2.50
N ASP A 86 -3.47 -2.59 -2.92
CA ASP A 86 -2.45 -1.70 -3.50
C ASP A 86 -2.80 -1.23 -4.94
N ASP A 87 -1.89 -0.52 -5.61
CA ASP A 87 -2.01 0.01 -6.97
C ASP A 87 -2.67 -0.96 -7.98
N GLY A 88 -3.48 -0.41 -8.87
CA GLY A 88 -4.17 -1.14 -9.93
C GLY A 88 -5.41 -1.91 -9.50
N ASN A 89 -5.69 -2.00 -8.19
CA ASN A 89 -6.91 -2.61 -7.67
C ASN A 89 -8.13 -1.68 -7.74
N GLN A 90 -9.32 -2.29 -7.61
CA GLN A 90 -10.56 -1.52 -7.51
C GLN A 90 -10.56 -0.68 -6.21
N PRO A 91 -11.17 0.53 -6.21
CA PRO A 91 -11.25 1.41 -5.05
C PRO A 91 -12.24 0.86 -4.00
N ILE A 92 -11.86 -0.24 -3.36
CA ILE A 92 -12.65 -0.96 -2.36
C ILE A 92 -11.96 -0.81 -1.02
N LEU A 93 -12.73 -0.34 -0.04
CA LEU A 93 -12.34 -0.41 1.37
C LEU A 93 -12.90 -1.72 1.95
N TYR A 94 -12.00 -2.58 2.41
CA TYR A 94 -12.35 -3.86 3.02
C TYR A 94 -12.48 -3.67 4.52
N LYS A 95 -13.61 -4.11 5.09
CA LYS A 95 -13.75 -4.28 6.54
C LYS A 95 -13.34 -5.71 6.89
N ILE A 96 -12.37 -5.88 7.78
CA ILE A 96 -11.85 -7.17 8.23
C ILE A 96 -12.00 -7.34 9.75
N ASP A 97 -11.98 -8.58 10.23
CA ASP A 97 -11.90 -8.90 11.67
C ASP A 97 -10.45 -9.03 12.19
N THR A 98 -10.29 -9.55 13.41
CA THR A 98 -8.98 -9.74 14.08
C THR A 98 -8.10 -10.84 13.47
N GLU A 99 -8.67 -11.68 12.63
CA GLU A 99 -8.02 -12.79 11.94
C GLU A 99 -7.79 -12.46 10.45
N GLY A 100 -8.33 -11.33 9.97
CA GLY A 100 -8.19 -10.87 8.59
C GLY A 100 -9.29 -11.36 7.66
N GLU A 101 -10.38 -11.94 8.20
CA GLU A 101 -11.53 -12.35 7.40
C GLU A 101 -12.32 -11.12 6.93
N VAL A 102 -12.71 -11.08 5.65
CA VAL A 102 -13.45 -9.94 5.09
C VAL A 102 -14.92 -10.01 5.52
N LEU A 103 -15.32 -9.04 6.34
CA LEU A 103 -16.68 -8.86 6.82
C LEU A 103 -17.54 -8.03 5.86
N ALA A 104 -16.93 -7.07 5.15
CA ALA A 104 -17.63 -6.24 4.17
C ALA A 104 -16.67 -5.65 3.13
N ARG A 105 -17.22 -5.31 1.96
CA ARG A 105 -16.55 -4.59 0.87
C ARG A 105 -17.30 -3.31 0.59
N ILE A 106 -16.61 -2.18 0.65
CA ILE A 106 -17.21 -0.86 0.48
C ILE A 106 -16.60 -0.23 -0.76
N GLU A 107 -17.38 -0.18 -1.85
CA GLU A 107 -16.97 0.50 -3.07
C GLU A 107 -16.99 2.02 -2.85
N VAL A 108 -15.86 2.67 -3.11
CA VAL A 108 -15.70 4.11 -3.02
C VAL A 108 -15.83 4.71 -4.42
N ALA A 109 -16.69 5.71 -4.57
CA ALA A 109 -17.05 6.30 -5.87
C ALA A 109 -15.99 7.26 -6.43
N VAL A 110 -14.75 6.77 -6.60
CA VAL A 110 -13.61 7.54 -7.14
C VAL A 110 -12.88 6.73 -8.21
N LYS A 111 -11.99 7.41 -8.94
CA LYS A 111 -10.98 6.72 -9.74
C LYS A 111 -9.72 6.67 -8.91
N SER A 112 -9.33 5.47 -8.47
CA SER A 112 -8.02 5.27 -7.86
C SER A 112 -6.94 5.39 -8.92
N GLN A 113 -5.86 6.10 -8.60
CA GLN A 113 -4.62 6.02 -9.34
C GLN A 113 -3.54 5.25 -8.57
N ASP A 114 -3.33 5.52 -7.28
CA ASP A 114 -2.29 4.88 -6.46
C ASP A 114 -2.64 5.03 -4.97
N TRP A 115 -3.49 4.14 -4.45
CA TRP A 115 -3.93 4.14 -3.05
C TRP A 115 -2.89 3.48 -2.16
N GLU A 116 -2.39 4.21 -1.19
CA GLU A 116 -1.25 3.77 -0.37
C GLU A 116 -1.54 3.74 1.12
N SER A 117 -2.59 4.41 1.58
CA SER A 117 -2.86 4.49 3.01
C SER A 117 -4.31 4.77 3.34
N VAL A 118 -4.70 4.35 4.53
CA VAL A 118 -5.99 4.67 5.13
C VAL A 118 -5.82 5.08 6.59
N THR A 119 -6.50 6.15 6.99
CA THR A 119 -6.55 6.61 8.38
C THR A 119 -7.96 7.10 8.72
N ARG A 120 -8.24 7.40 9.99
CA ARG A 120 -9.59 7.75 10.47
C ARG A 120 -9.53 8.85 11.52
N ASP A 121 -10.50 9.76 11.46
CA ASP A 121 -10.69 10.77 12.51
C ASP A 121 -11.52 10.28 13.70
N ASN A 122 -11.53 11.08 14.77
CA ASN A 122 -12.30 10.76 15.98
C ASN A 122 -13.82 10.78 15.77
N THR A 123 -14.32 11.31 14.64
CA THR A 123 -15.75 11.38 14.31
C THR A 123 -16.21 10.25 13.39
N GLY A 124 -15.27 9.43 12.91
CA GLY A 124 -15.53 8.28 12.06
C GLY A 124 -15.39 8.52 10.56
N ASN A 125 -14.89 9.67 10.10
CA ASN A 125 -14.53 9.83 8.70
C ASN A 125 -13.23 9.09 8.41
N VAL A 126 -13.22 8.42 7.25
CA VAL A 126 -12.05 7.73 6.71
C VAL A 126 -11.36 8.64 5.70
N TYR A 127 -10.04 8.62 5.73
CA TYR A 127 -9.15 9.35 4.85
C TYR A 127 -8.31 8.33 4.08
N ILE A 128 -8.44 8.31 2.76
CA ILE A 128 -7.75 7.37 1.88
C ILE A 128 -6.78 8.17 1.03
N GLY A 129 -5.49 7.85 1.13
CA GLY A 129 -4.43 8.54 0.41
C GLY A 129 -4.24 7.95 -0.99
N ASP A 130 -4.74 8.63 -2.03
CA ASP A 130 -4.32 8.43 -3.42
C ASP A 130 -3.12 9.33 -3.72
N VAL A 131 -2.00 8.95 -3.08
CA VAL A 131 -0.81 9.80 -2.93
C VAL A 131 0.50 9.09 -3.25
N GLY A 132 0.45 7.80 -3.62
CA GLY A 132 1.59 7.04 -4.13
C GLY A 132 2.17 7.73 -5.35
N ASN A 133 3.49 7.82 -5.43
CA ASN A 133 4.18 8.62 -6.43
C ASN A 133 5.57 8.04 -6.68
N ASN A 134 5.60 6.75 -7.01
CA ASN A 134 6.79 5.94 -7.33
C ASN A 134 7.79 6.66 -8.24
N ASN A 135 7.29 7.35 -9.28
CA ASN A 135 8.11 8.08 -10.24
C ASN A 135 8.48 9.51 -9.83
N ASN A 136 7.88 10.02 -8.74
CA ASN A 136 8.05 11.38 -8.21
C ASN A 136 7.64 12.48 -9.22
N ASP A 137 6.70 12.19 -10.11
CA ASP A 137 6.24 13.07 -11.19
C ASP A 137 4.73 13.40 -11.14
N ARG A 138 3.97 12.80 -10.21
CA ARG A 138 2.54 13.13 -10.03
C ARG A 138 2.34 14.55 -9.53
N LYS A 139 1.31 15.20 -10.09
CA LYS A 139 0.87 16.58 -9.75
C LYS A 139 -0.56 16.64 -9.20
N ASN A 140 -1.21 15.50 -9.07
CA ASN A 140 -2.63 15.33 -8.78
C ASN A 140 -2.86 14.50 -7.51
N LEU A 141 -1.96 14.62 -6.52
CA LEU A 141 -2.09 13.92 -5.25
C LEU A 141 -3.37 14.36 -4.52
N VAL A 142 -4.11 13.39 -4.00
CA VAL A 142 -5.40 13.64 -3.35
C VAL A 142 -5.60 12.69 -2.17
N ILE A 143 -6.13 13.21 -1.08
CA ILE A 143 -6.70 12.39 0.00
C ILE A 143 -8.21 12.46 -0.14
N TYR A 144 -8.84 11.29 -0.26
CA TYR A 144 -10.29 11.16 -0.26
C TYR A 144 -10.80 11.07 1.16
N ARG A 145 -11.76 11.92 1.51
CA ARG A 145 -12.43 11.94 2.82
C ARG A 145 -13.88 11.52 2.64
N LEU A 146 -14.32 10.53 3.40
CA LEU A 146 -15.71 10.03 3.34
C LEU A 146 -16.15 9.44 4.67
N ASN A 147 -17.48 9.40 4.87
CA ASN A 147 -18.07 8.58 5.92
C ASN A 147 -18.31 7.17 5.34
N PRO A 148 -17.79 6.09 5.95
CA PRO A 148 -17.93 4.73 5.40
C PRO A 148 -19.40 4.25 5.32
N LEU A 149 -20.32 4.88 6.05
CA LEU A 149 -21.76 4.63 5.93
C LEU A 149 -22.39 5.30 4.69
N ASN A 150 -21.71 6.27 4.09
CA ASN A 150 -22.14 6.99 2.89
C ASN A 150 -20.98 7.08 1.86
N PRO A 151 -20.45 5.95 1.37
CA PRO A 151 -19.20 5.90 0.59
C PRO A 151 -19.31 6.53 -0.81
N GLN A 152 -20.52 6.93 -1.20
CA GLN A 152 -20.81 7.64 -2.45
C GLN A 152 -20.60 9.16 -2.34
N ILE A 153 -20.54 9.69 -1.11
CA ILE A 153 -20.27 11.12 -0.85
C ILE A 153 -18.80 11.25 -0.46
N VAL A 154 -17.96 11.48 -1.47
CA VAL A 154 -16.52 11.62 -1.30
C VAL A 154 -16.12 13.07 -1.44
N GLN A 155 -15.30 13.54 -0.50
CA GLN A 155 -14.69 14.87 -0.54
C GLN A 155 -13.19 14.73 -0.83
N GLU A 156 -12.61 15.77 -1.43
CA GLU A 156 -11.22 15.75 -1.88
C GLU A 156 -10.37 16.78 -1.13
N ILE A 157 -9.23 16.33 -0.62
CA ILE A 157 -8.15 17.15 -0.10
C ILE A 157 -6.99 17.03 -1.08
N LYS A 158 -6.92 17.96 -2.02
CA LYS A 158 -5.85 18.01 -3.04
C LYS A 158 -4.61 18.63 -2.43
N LEU A 159 -3.46 18.07 -2.74
CA LEU A 159 -2.21 18.57 -2.20
C LEU A 159 -1.07 18.59 -3.23
N LYS A 160 -0.12 19.49 -2.98
CA LYS A 160 1.19 19.51 -3.62
C LYS A 160 2.25 19.75 -2.56
N TYR A 161 3.45 19.19 -2.78
CA TYR A 161 4.58 19.47 -1.91
C TYR A 161 5.13 20.88 -2.16
N PRO A 162 5.55 21.60 -1.10
CA PRO A 162 6.08 22.95 -1.22
C PRO A 162 7.44 22.98 -1.94
N ASP A 163 8.21 21.90 -1.86
CA ASP A 163 9.59 21.78 -2.33
C ASP A 163 9.76 20.85 -3.55
N GLN A 164 8.67 20.37 -4.16
CA GLN A 164 8.72 19.63 -5.42
C GLN A 164 8.59 20.59 -6.60
N THR A 165 9.72 21.05 -7.12
CA THR A 165 9.76 21.98 -8.27
C THR A 165 9.91 21.27 -9.62
N GLU A 166 10.31 20.00 -9.62
CA GLU A 166 10.51 19.16 -10.80
C GLU A 166 9.66 17.88 -10.68
N PHE A 167 9.21 17.35 -11.82
CA PHE A 167 8.27 16.22 -11.91
C PHE A 167 8.69 15.30 -13.08
N ALA A 168 9.65 14.40 -12.92
CA ALA A 168 10.37 14.04 -11.70
C ALA A 168 11.63 14.89 -11.43
N PRO A 169 12.05 15.06 -10.16
CA PRO A 169 13.38 15.57 -9.85
C PRO A 169 14.47 14.56 -10.21
N LYS A 170 15.73 15.01 -10.16
CA LYS A 170 16.91 14.13 -10.24
C LYS A 170 16.79 12.97 -9.25
N LYS A 171 17.27 11.79 -9.64
CA LYS A 171 17.12 10.54 -8.85
C LYS A 171 17.44 10.72 -7.36
N LYS A 172 18.59 11.33 -7.04
CA LYS A 172 19.05 11.56 -5.65
C LYS A 172 18.16 12.50 -4.80
N ASP A 173 17.20 13.17 -5.42
CA ASP A 173 16.30 14.14 -4.80
C ASP A 173 14.81 13.66 -4.85
N ARG A 174 14.57 12.41 -5.26
CA ARG A 174 13.25 11.76 -5.31
C ARG A 174 12.76 11.35 -3.92
N ASN A 175 12.19 12.31 -3.21
CA ASN A 175 11.60 12.11 -1.89
C ASN A 175 10.26 12.85 -1.80
N PHE A 176 9.36 12.47 -2.70
CA PHE A 176 7.99 12.97 -2.91
C PHE A 176 7.00 11.84 -3.20
N ASP A 177 7.42 10.61 -2.92
CA ASP A 177 6.57 9.43 -2.90
C ASP A 177 5.97 9.29 -1.50
N CYS A 178 4.65 9.26 -1.35
CA CYS A 178 4.01 9.21 -0.04
C CYS A 178 3.24 7.92 0.10
N GLU A 179 3.57 7.17 1.15
CA GLU A 179 3.01 5.84 1.34
C GLU A 179 2.45 5.61 2.73
N ALA A 180 2.51 6.62 3.60
CA ALA A 180 1.79 6.55 4.86
C ALA A 180 1.10 7.87 5.17
N THR A 181 -0.12 7.76 5.71
CA THR A 181 -0.85 8.91 6.23
C THR A 181 -1.39 8.62 7.63
N LEU A 182 -1.49 9.69 8.43
CA LEU A 182 -2.00 9.63 9.79
C LEU A 182 -2.85 10.86 10.06
N TRP A 183 -4.11 10.66 10.47
CA TRP A 183 -4.91 11.76 10.98
C TRP A 183 -4.59 12.01 12.46
N HIS A 184 -4.37 13.28 12.82
CA HIS A 184 -4.23 13.71 14.21
C HIS A 184 -4.59 15.19 14.36
N ASP A 185 -5.47 15.51 15.31
CA ASP A 185 -5.81 16.89 15.72
C ASP A 185 -6.17 17.82 14.54
N GLY A 186 -7.07 17.37 13.66
CA GLY A 186 -7.56 18.14 12.51
C GLY A 186 -6.59 18.23 11.32
N GLN A 187 -5.51 17.47 11.35
CA GLN A 187 -4.48 17.45 10.31
C GLN A 187 -4.26 16.04 9.79
N VAL A 188 -4.01 15.91 8.50
CA VAL A 188 -3.46 14.68 7.91
C VAL A 188 -1.96 14.86 7.74
N TYR A 189 -1.20 14.00 8.41
CA TYR A 189 0.24 13.87 8.27
C TYR A 189 0.54 12.94 7.11
N LEU A 190 1.56 13.27 6.33
CA LEU A 190 2.03 12.49 5.19
C LEU A 190 3.50 12.14 5.40
N PHE A 191 3.86 10.87 5.25
CA PHE A 191 5.23 10.37 5.39
C PHE A 191 5.71 9.82 4.05
N THR A 192 6.87 10.29 3.61
CA THR A 192 7.39 9.89 2.31
C THR A 192 8.26 8.64 2.34
N LYS A 193 8.19 7.87 1.26
CA LYS A 193 9.20 6.90 0.85
C LYS A 193 10.28 7.62 0.04
N ASP A 194 11.50 7.62 0.53
CA ASP A 194 12.67 8.19 -0.12
C ASP A 194 13.20 7.25 -1.20
N ARG A 195 12.70 7.46 -2.43
CA ARG A 195 13.14 6.76 -3.63
C ARG A 195 14.50 7.28 -4.16
N GLY A 196 15.11 8.24 -3.46
CA GLY A 196 16.35 8.89 -3.87
C GLY A 196 17.55 8.38 -3.10
N ARG A 197 17.75 8.88 -1.87
CA ARG A 197 18.91 8.51 -1.04
C ARG A 197 18.59 7.37 -0.09
N GLY A 198 17.32 7.15 0.23
CA GLY A 198 16.92 6.17 1.25
C GLY A 198 17.43 6.56 2.64
N GLU A 199 17.47 7.86 2.95
CA GLU A 199 18.08 8.37 4.20
C GLU A 199 17.07 9.05 5.11
N THR A 200 15.94 9.52 4.56
CA THR A 200 14.97 10.28 5.34
C THR A 200 13.53 10.08 4.88
N SER A 201 12.59 9.96 5.80
CA SER A 201 11.18 10.20 5.49
C SER A 201 10.85 11.67 5.80
N LYS A 202 10.36 12.42 4.81
CA LYS A 202 9.85 13.77 5.04
C LYS A 202 8.44 13.66 5.60
N VAL A 203 8.15 14.52 6.57
CA VAL A 203 6.83 14.60 7.20
C VAL A 203 6.18 15.91 6.79
N TYR A 204 5.05 15.81 6.11
CA TYR A 204 4.23 16.96 5.73
C TYR A 204 2.89 16.94 6.45
N THR A 205 2.16 18.05 6.40
CA THR A 205 0.77 18.11 6.86
C THR A 205 -0.11 18.92 5.92
N VAL A 206 -1.38 18.55 5.85
CA VAL A 206 -2.49 19.33 5.28
C VAL A 206 -3.66 19.35 6.28
N PRO A 207 -4.56 20.36 6.22
CA PRO A 207 -5.81 20.32 6.97
C PRO A 207 -6.68 19.14 6.55
N ASP A 208 -7.50 18.64 7.47
CA ASP A 208 -8.41 17.51 7.25
C ASP A 208 -9.75 17.88 6.57
N GLN A 209 -9.83 19.11 6.04
CA GLN A 209 -11.01 19.65 5.39
C GLN A 209 -10.85 19.72 3.86
N PRO A 210 -11.93 19.52 3.08
CA PRO A 210 -11.86 19.54 1.62
C PRO A 210 -11.27 20.85 1.08
N GLY A 211 -10.43 20.75 0.06
CA GLY A 211 -9.76 21.92 -0.51
C GLY A 211 -8.51 21.57 -1.29
N SER A 212 -7.78 22.60 -1.71
CA SER A 212 -6.50 22.49 -2.41
C SER A 212 -5.42 23.17 -1.59
N TYR A 213 -4.40 22.43 -1.19
CA TYR A 213 -3.38 22.90 -0.26
C TYR A 213 -1.97 22.76 -0.83
N THR A 214 -1.11 23.70 -0.47
CA THR A 214 0.33 23.45 -0.44
C THR A 214 0.63 22.82 0.92
N ALA A 215 1.16 21.61 0.94
CA ALA A 215 1.47 20.92 2.18
C ALA A 215 2.55 21.68 2.98
N GLN A 216 2.54 21.54 4.30
CA GLN A 216 3.55 22.14 5.18
C GLN A 216 4.58 21.09 5.56
N LEU A 217 5.85 21.28 5.18
CA LEU A 217 6.95 20.43 5.63
C LEU A 217 7.20 20.66 7.13
N ARG A 218 7.04 19.62 7.94
CA ARG A 218 7.21 19.66 9.40
C ARG A 218 8.60 19.27 9.84
N THR A 219 9.11 18.15 9.31
CA THR A 219 10.42 17.61 9.68
C THR A 219 10.92 16.60 8.64
N LYS A 220 12.12 16.08 8.85
CA LYS A 220 12.68 14.93 8.15
C LYS A 220 13.18 13.92 9.19
N LEU A 221 12.58 12.74 9.21
CA LEU A 221 12.95 11.65 10.11
C LEU A 221 14.11 10.88 9.50
N ALA A 222 15.21 10.72 10.24
CA ALA A 222 16.39 9.98 9.80
C ALA A 222 16.17 8.47 9.97
N ILE A 223 15.64 7.84 8.92
CA ILE A 223 15.38 6.39 8.79
C ILE A 223 15.74 5.95 7.36
N PRO A 224 15.89 4.65 7.05
CA PRO A 224 16.26 4.15 5.71
C PRO A 224 15.32 4.50 4.55
N GLY A 225 14.32 5.37 4.77
CA GLY A 225 13.50 5.99 3.74
C GLY A 225 12.48 5.07 3.09
N GLN A 226 12.32 3.82 3.55
CA GLN A 226 11.43 2.84 2.93
C GLN A 226 10.07 2.75 3.62
N VAL A 227 9.52 3.89 4.07
CA VAL A 227 8.26 3.93 4.83
C VAL A 227 7.12 3.30 4.03
N THR A 228 6.34 2.44 4.68
CA THR A 228 5.19 1.74 4.10
C THR A 228 3.89 2.00 4.86
N ASP A 229 3.93 2.27 6.17
CA ASP A 229 2.75 2.78 6.90
C ASP A 229 3.15 3.52 8.19
N ALA A 230 2.20 4.21 8.82
CA ALA A 230 2.38 4.98 10.03
C ALA A 230 1.19 4.81 11.01
N ALA A 231 1.49 4.54 12.28
CA ALA A 231 0.47 4.41 13.33
C ALA A 231 0.84 5.21 14.58
N LEU A 232 -0.12 5.94 15.15
CA LEU A 232 0.02 6.66 16.42
C LEU A 232 -0.77 5.95 17.52
N SER A 233 -0.16 5.75 18.68
CA SER A 233 -0.83 5.17 19.84
C SER A 233 -1.99 6.06 20.31
N PRO A 234 -3.05 5.48 20.92
CA PRO A 234 -4.21 6.24 21.40
C PRO A 234 -3.88 7.40 22.35
N ASP A 235 -2.83 7.26 23.17
CA ASP A 235 -2.35 8.33 24.07
C ASP A 235 -1.49 9.40 23.38
N GLY A 236 -1.19 9.24 22.09
CA GLY A 236 -0.37 10.17 21.31
C GLY A 236 1.11 10.19 21.69
N ARG A 237 1.60 9.15 22.38
CA ARG A 237 2.96 9.07 22.92
C ARG A 237 3.91 8.16 22.16
N ARG A 238 3.41 7.34 21.24
CA ARG A 238 4.20 6.44 20.41
C ARG A 238 3.78 6.49 18.95
N LEU A 239 4.70 6.84 18.07
CA LEU A 239 4.54 6.71 16.62
C LEU A 239 5.36 5.51 16.14
N VAL A 240 4.73 4.69 15.32
CA VAL A 240 5.37 3.60 14.59
C VAL A 240 5.39 3.98 13.12
N LEU A 241 6.56 3.83 12.49
CA LEU A 241 6.68 3.77 11.04
C LEU A 241 7.10 2.36 10.64
N LEU A 242 6.34 1.74 9.75
CA LEU A 242 6.75 0.52 9.09
C LEU A 242 7.67 0.85 7.92
N ALA A 243 8.62 -0.03 7.65
CA ALA A 243 9.45 0.02 6.47
C ALA A 243 9.84 -1.39 6.01
N ARG A 244 8.93 -2.03 5.27
CA ARG A 244 9.07 -3.43 4.81
C ARG A 244 9.25 -4.42 5.97
N GLU A 245 10.45 -4.95 6.18
CA GLU A 245 10.75 -5.89 7.27
C GLU A 245 11.36 -5.19 8.49
N GLU A 246 11.10 -3.89 8.65
CA GLU A 246 11.59 -3.08 9.77
C GLU A 246 10.47 -2.24 10.36
N MET A 247 10.56 -1.98 11.67
CA MET A 247 9.67 -1.10 12.41
C MET A 247 10.48 -0.07 13.18
N PHE A 248 10.13 1.20 13.02
CA PHE A 248 10.77 2.33 13.69
C PHE A 248 9.81 2.92 14.71
N VAL A 249 10.17 2.85 15.98
CA VAL A 249 9.34 3.27 17.11
C VAL A 249 9.89 4.58 17.68
N PHE A 250 9.08 5.62 17.68
CA PHE A 250 9.39 6.93 18.23
C PHE A 250 8.50 7.18 19.45
N GLU A 251 9.09 7.65 20.54
CA GLU A 251 8.36 7.94 21.78
C GLU A 251 8.58 9.38 22.25
N GLY A 252 7.56 9.95 22.88
CA GLY A 252 7.61 11.29 23.46
C GLY A 252 6.30 11.68 24.15
N GLU A 253 6.28 12.79 24.87
CA GLU A 253 5.09 13.23 25.62
C GLU A 253 3.90 13.64 24.74
N ASN A 254 4.15 13.89 23.44
CA ASN A 254 3.16 14.22 22.41
C ASN A 254 3.78 14.08 21.02
N LEU A 255 2.96 14.16 19.97
CA LEU A 255 3.41 14.04 18.57
C LEU A 255 4.51 15.04 18.18
N ALA A 256 4.49 16.26 18.71
CA ALA A 256 5.54 17.25 18.42
C ALA A 256 6.90 16.87 19.02
N ALA A 257 6.92 16.19 20.18
CA ALA A 257 8.12 15.63 20.76
C ALA A 257 8.59 14.37 20.01
N ILE A 258 7.65 13.48 19.66
CA ILE A 258 7.89 12.27 18.87
C ILE A 258 8.61 12.58 17.56
N LEU A 259 8.15 13.59 16.81
CA LEU A 259 8.74 13.99 15.52
C LEU A 259 10.17 14.55 15.62
N LYS A 260 10.71 14.71 16.83
CA LYS A 260 12.09 15.12 17.11
C LYS A 260 12.90 13.98 17.76
N ALA A 261 12.26 12.89 18.15
CA ALA A 261 12.88 11.78 18.82
C ALA A 261 13.72 10.94 17.84
N LYS A 262 14.71 10.24 18.38
CA LYS A 262 15.42 9.19 17.64
C LYS A 262 14.62 7.89 17.74
N PRO A 263 14.42 7.15 16.65
CA PRO A 263 13.67 5.90 16.72
C PRO A 263 14.48 4.77 17.35
N THR A 264 13.77 3.87 18.01
CA THR A 264 14.21 2.49 18.22
C THR A 264 13.85 1.68 16.98
N GLN A 265 14.82 1.00 16.39
CA GLN A 265 14.63 0.13 15.23
C GLN A 265 14.44 -1.31 15.69
N ILE A 266 13.38 -1.95 15.21
CA ILE A 266 13.02 -3.34 15.49
C ILE A 266 12.99 -4.08 14.16
N SER A 267 13.73 -5.20 14.09
CA SER A 267 13.72 -6.05 12.90
C SER A 267 12.48 -6.94 12.90
N LEU A 268 11.74 -6.91 11.78
CA LEU A 268 10.62 -7.81 11.48
C LEU A 268 11.00 -8.82 10.38
N LYS A 269 12.29 -9.12 10.22
CA LYS A 269 12.80 -10.01 9.18
C LYS A 269 12.12 -11.37 9.24
N GLY A 270 11.50 -11.78 8.13
CA GLY A 270 10.74 -13.02 8.00
C GLY A 270 9.22 -12.85 8.15
N ALA A 271 8.74 -11.70 8.64
CA ALA A 271 7.31 -11.39 8.68
C ALA A 271 6.74 -11.21 7.26
N GLY A 272 7.54 -10.67 6.33
CA GLY A 272 7.11 -10.24 5.00
C GLY A 272 7.15 -8.72 4.88
N GLN A 273 6.77 -8.22 3.71
CA GLN A 273 6.74 -6.78 3.45
C GLN A 273 5.54 -6.17 4.18
N THR A 274 5.78 -5.53 5.32
CA THR A 274 4.73 -4.91 6.14
C THR A 274 4.23 -3.62 5.49
N GLU A 275 2.91 -3.48 5.40
CA GLU A 275 2.23 -2.44 4.60
C GLU A 275 1.06 -1.79 5.34
N GLY A 276 0.68 -2.29 6.53
CA GLY A 276 -0.38 -1.68 7.33
C GLY A 276 -0.06 -1.75 8.81
N ALA A 277 -0.36 -0.70 9.56
CA ALA A 277 -0.19 -0.62 11.01
C ALA A 277 -1.35 0.14 11.67
N VAL A 278 -1.90 -0.41 12.76
CA VAL A 278 -2.92 0.30 13.55
C VAL A 278 -2.89 -0.12 15.01
N PHE A 279 -2.93 0.85 15.93
CA PHE A 279 -3.01 0.56 17.36
C PHE A 279 -4.45 0.27 17.78
N THR A 280 -4.66 -0.80 18.55
CA THR A 280 -5.93 -1.09 19.24
C THR A 280 -5.88 -0.73 20.72
N SER A 281 -4.68 -0.56 21.27
CA SER A 281 -4.42 -0.05 22.61
C SER A 281 -3.05 0.64 22.64
N ASN A 282 -2.62 1.19 23.77
CA ASN A 282 -1.26 1.70 23.91
C ASN A 282 -0.19 0.58 23.85
N GLN A 283 -0.58 -0.69 24.03
CA GLN A 283 0.31 -1.85 24.07
C GLN A 283 0.21 -2.71 22.82
N THR A 284 -0.92 -2.73 22.13
CA THR A 284 -1.17 -3.66 21.02
C THR A 284 -1.25 -2.92 19.70
N LEU A 285 -0.35 -3.30 18.79
CA LEU A 285 -0.33 -2.87 17.39
C LEU A 285 -0.69 -4.04 16.49
N TYR A 286 -1.61 -3.84 15.56
CA TYR A 286 -1.85 -4.76 14.46
C TYR A 286 -0.99 -4.38 13.26
N ILE A 287 -0.44 -5.37 12.57
CA ILE A 287 0.41 -5.20 11.39
C ILE A 287 -0.06 -6.13 10.28
N SER A 288 -0.27 -5.60 9.07
CA SER A 288 -0.48 -6.40 7.86
C SER A 288 0.75 -6.41 6.96
N THR A 289 0.82 -7.43 6.11
CA THR A 289 1.77 -7.49 4.99
C THR A 289 1.06 -7.48 3.65
N GLU A 290 1.79 -7.08 2.62
CA GLU A 290 1.37 -7.15 1.21
C GLU A 290 0.92 -8.58 0.83
N GLN A 291 1.53 -9.61 1.43
CA GLN A 291 1.15 -11.02 1.22
C GLN A 291 -0.09 -11.45 2.02
N GLY A 292 -0.77 -10.50 2.66
CA GLY A 292 -1.98 -10.68 3.45
C GLY A 292 -1.75 -11.21 4.86
N ARG A 293 -0.51 -11.45 5.32
CA ARG A 293 -0.31 -11.96 6.69
C ARG A 293 -0.69 -10.90 7.71
N PHE A 294 -1.34 -11.32 8.79
CA PHE A 294 -1.83 -10.40 9.81
C PHE A 294 -1.25 -10.75 11.17
N TYR A 295 -0.70 -9.75 11.85
CA TYR A 295 0.07 -9.90 13.07
C TYR A 295 -0.43 -8.96 14.17
N THR A 296 -0.17 -9.34 15.41
CA THR A 296 -0.12 -8.41 16.54
C THR A 296 1.32 -8.26 17.01
N TYR A 297 1.69 -7.05 17.39
CA TYR A 297 2.92 -6.72 18.09
C TYR A 297 2.56 -6.16 19.47
N GLN A 298 3.15 -6.74 20.52
CA GLN A 298 2.95 -6.29 21.90
C GLN A 298 4.12 -5.43 22.38
N PHE A 299 3.82 -4.20 22.76
CA PHE A 299 4.74 -3.33 23.48
C PHE A 299 4.69 -3.62 24.98
N GLU A 300 5.85 -3.54 25.61
CA GLU A 300 6.02 -3.63 27.07
C GLU A 300 5.55 -2.35 27.78
#